data_AF-A0A971MPH3-F1
#
_entry.id   AF-A0A971MPH3-F1
#
_cell.length_a   1.000
_cell.length_b   1.000
_cell.length_c   1.000
_cell.angle_alpha   90.00
_cell.angle_beta   90.00
_cell.angle_gamma   90.00
#
_symmetry.space_group_name_H-M   'P 1'
#
loop_
_entity.id
_entity.type
_entity.pdbx_description
1 polymer ?
#
loop_
_entity_poly.entity_id
_entity_poly.type
_entity_poly.pdbx_seq_one_letter_code
_entity_poly.pdbx_strand_id
1 'polypeptide(L)'
;MSKVNFSGGVSIDPFPPAAGDSVSITYSGLLAKSGADRVFAHIGYGSGKWSNIKDIEMTRQGEQFVTQIKMESEDVFNVCFKDSANNWDNNSGRNWSARIASRRY
;
A
#
# COMPACT_ATOMS: atom_id res chain seq x y z
N MET A 1 -10.67 -15.85 2.36
CA MET A 1 -10.19 -14.45 2.45
C MET A 1 -9.72 -14.04 1.07
N SER A 2 -10.12 -12.86 0.59
CA SER A 2 -9.92 -12.42 -0.78
C SER A 2 -8.71 -11.48 -0.88
N LYS A 3 -7.66 -11.91 -1.59
CA LYS A 3 -6.55 -11.06 -2.02
C LYS A 3 -6.97 -10.29 -3.29
N VAL A 4 -6.75 -8.99 -3.33
CA VAL A 4 -6.91 -8.20 -4.56
C VAL A 4 -5.53 -7.88 -5.15
N ASN A 5 -5.39 -8.03 -6.46
CA ASN A 5 -4.20 -7.62 -7.21
C ASN A 5 -4.56 -6.41 -8.06
N PHE A 6 -3.84 -5.31 -7.85
CA PHE A 6 -3.92 -4.12 -8.67
C PHE A 6 -2.90 -4.18 -9.81
N SER A 7 -3.12 -3.36 -10.84
CA SER A 7 -2.12 -3.14 -11.89
C SER A 7 -0.83 -2.58 -11.29
N GLY A 8 0.33 -2.96 -11.84
CA GLY A 8 1.62 -2.48 -11.36
C GLY A 8 2.25 -3.32 -10.23
N GLY A 9 1.76 -4.55 -10.01
CA GLY A 9 2.40 -5.49 -9.07
C GLY A 9 2.09 -5.18 -7.59
N VAL A 10 0.97 -4.49 -7.33
CA VAL A 10 0.51 -4.21 -5.96
C VAL A 10 -0.58 -5.18 -5.59
N SER A 11 -0.52 -5.77 -4.41
CA SER A 11 -1.62 -6.57 -3.88
C SER A 11 -1.90 -6.27 -2.42
N ILE A 12 -3.18 -6.34 -2.06
CA ILE A 12 -3.69 -6.05 -0.72
C ILE A 12 -4.49 -7.26 -0.23
N ASP A 13 -4.22 -7.71 0.99
CA ASP A 13 -4.91 -8.84 1.63
C ASP A 13 -5.08 -8.61 3.14
N PRO A 14 -6.27 -8.77 3.73
CA PRO A 14 -7.55 -9.11 3.08
C PRO A 14 -8.21 -7.92 2.37
N PHE A 15 -9.07 -8.21 1.39
CA PHE A 15 -9.88 -7.23 0.67
C PHE A 15 -11.39 -7.56 0.73
N PRO A 16 -12.28 -6.57 0.98
CA PRO A 16 -11.95 -5.18 1.33
C PRO A 16 -11.27 -5.08 2.70
N PRO A 17 -10.27 -4.19 2.86
CA PRO A 17 -9.68 -3.95 4.16
C PRO A 17 -10.75 -3.42 5.11
N ALA A 18 -10.84 -3.94 6.34
CA ALA A 18 -11.77 -3.42 7.34
C ALA A 18 -11.06 -2.56 8.38
N ALA A 19 -11.75 -1.58 8.93
CA ALA A 19 -11.18 -0.73 9.97
C ALA A 19 -10.82 -1.55 11.22
N GLY A 20 -9.61 -1.33 11.72
CA GLY A 20 -9.04 -2.08 12.84
C GLY A 20 -8.35 -3.39 12.47
N ASP A 21 -8.50 -3.89 11.24
CA ASP A 21 -7.83 -5.09 10.77
C ASP A 21 -6.39 -4.81 10.31
N SER A 22 -5.55 -5.84 10.39
CA SER A 22 -4.20 -5.83 9.82
C SER A 22 -4.26 -6.29 8.37
N VAL A 23 -3.67 -5.49 7.48
CA VAL A 23 -3.68 -5.69 6.04
C VAL A 23 -2.25 -5.81 5.56
N SER A 24 -1.97 -6.86 4.81
CA SER A 24 -0.70 -7.11 4.14
C SER A 24 -0.70 -6.43 2.77
N ILE A 25 0.30 -5.58 2.55
CA ILE A 25 0.57 -4.94 1.27
C ILE A 25 1.81 -5.59 0.69
N THR A 26 1.70 -6.10 -0.52
CA THR A 26 2.82 -6.63 -1.30
C THR A 26 3.03 -5.78 -2.54
N TYR A 27 4.29 -5.47 -2.83
CA TYR A 27 4.73 -4.68 -3.96
C TYR A 27 5.81 -5.41 -4.75
N SER A 28 5.56 -5.63 -6.03
CA SER A 28 6.49 -6.21 -7.02
C SER A 28 6.53 -5.36 -8.30
N GLY A 29 6.31 -4.06 -8.15
CA GLY A 29 6.18 -3.09 -9.23
C GLY A 29 7.51 -2.58 -9.78
N LEU A 30 7.49 -1.35 -10.32
CA LEU A 30 8.60 -0.76 -11.07
C LEU A 30 9.89 -0.67 -10.25
N LEU A 31 9.84 -0.18 -9.01
CA LEU A 31 11.02 0.02 -8.17
C LEU A 31 11.65 -1.32 -7.79
N ALA A 32 10.82 -2.33 -7.49
CA ALA A 32 11.30 -3.68 -7.19
C ALA A 32 12.03 -4.30 -8.38
N LYS A 33 11.49 -4.14 -9.59
CA LYS A 33 12.10 -4.60 -10.84
C LYS A 33 13.33 -3.80 -11.26
N SER A 34 13.44 -2.56 -10.81
CA SER A 34 14.58 -1.67 -11.09
C SER A 34 15.74 -1.88 -10.12
N GLY A 35 15.65 -2.84 -9.19
CA GLY A 35 16.73 -3.19 -8.28
C GLY A 35 16.83 -2.29 -7.05
N ALA A 36 15.73 -1.65 -6.63
CA ALA A 36 15.70 -0.87 -5.40
C ALA A 36 16.22 -1.69 -4.21
N ASP A 37 17.11 -1.09 -3.42
CA ASP A 37 17.65 -1.69 -2.19
C ASP A 37 16.58 -1.78 -1.11
N ARG A 38 15.81 -0.69 -0.97
CA ARG A 38 14.73 -0.50 0.00
C ARG A 38 13.57 0.20 -0.66
N VAL A 39 12.36 -0.22 -0.30
CA VAL A 39 11.11 0.38 -0.73
C VAL A 39 10.29 0.75 0.50
N PHE A 40 9.69 1.92 0.47
CA PHE A 40 8.78 2.42 1.51
C PHE A 40 7.38 2.53 0.91
N ALA A 41 6.39 2.03 1.64
CA ALA A 41 4.99 2.27 1.37
C ALA A 41 4.61 3.64 1.95
N HIS A 42 4.34 4.60 1.09
CA HIS A 42 3.78 5.89 1.45
C HIS A 42 2.26 5.75 1.50
N ILE A 43 1.70 5.72 2.71
CA ILE A 43 0.28 5.49 2.95
C ILE A 43 -0.40 6.74 3.48
N GLY A 44 -1.71 6.85 3.26
CA GLY A 44 -2.54 7.90 3.84
C GLY A 44 -4.03 7.64 3.64
N TYR A 45 -4.86 8.43 4.31
CA TYR A 45 -6.32 8.27 4.28
C TYR A 45 -7.01 9.50 3.70
N GLY A 46 -8.08 9.30 2.93
CA GLY A 46 -8.92 10.36 2.35
C GLY A 46 -9.07 10.27 0.83
N SER A 47 -10.16 10.81 0.29
CA SER A 47 -10.47 10.78 -1.15
C SER A 47 -9.83 11.91 -1.96
N GLY A 48 -9.20 12.89 -1.30
CA GLY A 48 -8.56 14.04 -1.94
C GLY A 48 -7.26 14.42 -1.24
N LYS A 49 -7.35 15.19 -0.15
CA LYS A 49 -6.19 15.45 0.71
C LYS A 49 -5.95 14.24 1.61
N TRP A 50 -4.74 13.68 1.54
CA TRP A 50 -4.35 12.58 2.42
C TRP A 50 -4.09 13.12 3.82
N SER A 51 -4.61 12.42 4.83
CA SER A 51 -4.33 12.61 6.24
C SER A 51 -3.62 11.38 6.81
N ASN A 52 -3.02 11.52 8.00
CA ASN A 52 -2.27 10.45 8.67
C ASN A 52 -1.25 9.77 7.76
N ILE A 53 -0.50 10.60 7.03
CA ILE A 53 0.50 10.13 6.08
C ILE A 53 1.65 9.46 6.84
N LYS A 54 2.03 8.26 6.40
CA LYS A 54 3.15 7.51 6.98
C LYS A 54 3.98 6.89 5.87
N ASP A 55 5.30 6.95 6.03
CA ASP A 55 6.25 6.17 5.25
C ASP A 55 6.64 4.93 6.05
N ILE A 56 6.32 3.76 5.52
CA ILE A 56 6.58 2.49 6.19
C ILE A 56 7.58 1.71 5.34
N GLU A 57 8.76 1.46 5.90
CA GLU A 57 9.75 0.61 5.25
C GLU A 57 9.19 -0.80 5.06
N MET A 58 9.32 -1.33 3.85
CA MET A 58 8.85 -2.65 3.51
C MET A 58 9.98 -3.67 3.64
N THR A 59 9.62 -4.87 4.08
CA THR A 59 10.55 -5.99 4.17
C THR A 59 10.68 -6.64 2.79
N ARG A 60 11.91 -6.71 2.27
CA ARG A 60 12.19 -7.41 1.03
C ARG A 60 12.07 -8.93 1.22
N GLN A 61 11.29 -9.58 0.37
CA GLN A 61 11.10 -11.02 0.29
C GLN A 61 11.28 -11.48 -1.17
N GLY A 62 12.53 -11.84 -1.51
CA GLY A 62 12.91 -12.17 -2.89
C GLY A 62 12.78 -10.97 -3.83
N GLU A 63 11.89 -11.08 -4.82
CA GLU A 63 11.59 -10.03 -5.81
C GLU A 63 10.43 -9.11 -5.40
N GLN A 64 9.91 -9.28 -4.18
CA GLN A 64 8.77 -8.54 -3.67
C GLN A 64 9.13 -7.80 -2.39
N PHE A 65 8.40 -6.73 -2.11
CA PHE A 65 8.45 -6.00 -0.85
C PHE A 65 7.11 -6.18 -0.15
N VAL A 66 7.14 -6.51 1.13
CA VAL A 66 5.93 -6.80 1.91
C VAL A 66 5.93 -5.97 3.18
N THR A 67 4.78 -5.41 3.53
CA THR A 67 4.56 -4.78 4.84
C THR A 67 3.17 -5.10 5.35
N GLN A 68 2.98 -4.98 6.66
CA GLN A 68 1.68 -5.12 7.31
C GLN A 68 1.34 -3.82 8.00
N ILE A 69 0.12 -3.34 7.74
CA ILE A 69 -0.38 -2.10 8.33
C ILE A 69 -1.72 -2.37 8.99
N LYS A 70 -1.96 -1.74 10.13
CA LYS A 70 -3.27 -1.73 10.74
C LYS A 70 -4.09 -0.60 10.15
N MET A 71 -5.31 -0.88 9.73
CA MET A 71 -6.23 0.15 9.23
C MET A 71 -6.72 0.99 10.40
N GLU A 72 -6.31 2.27 10.44
CA GLU A 72 -6.57 3.20 11.54
C GLU A 72 -7.78 4.11 11.29
N SER A 73 -8.29 4.17 10.06
CA SER A 73 -9.48 4.94 9.68
C SER A 73 -10.47 4.07 8.89
N GLU A 74 -11.73 4.49 8.81
CA GLU A 74 -12.75 3.93 7.90
C GLU A 74 -12.80 4.65 6.54
N ASP A 75 -11.91 5.62 6.32
CA ASP A 75 -11.83 6.42 5.09
C ASP A 75 -11.27 5.63 3.88
N VAL A 76 -11.11 6.31 2.74
CA VAL A 76 -10.40 5.76 1.58
C VAL A 76 -8.92 5.62 1.91
N PHE A 77 -8.42 4.40 1.91
CA PHE A 77 -6.99 4.10 2.01
C PHE A 77 -6.31 4.43 0.68
N ASN A 78 -5.15 5.08 0.74
CA ASN A 78 -4.28 5.27 -0.41
C ASN A 78 -2.87 4.80 -0.11
N VAL A 79 -2.21 4.28 -1.15
CA VAL A 79 -0.81 3.88 -1.11
C VAL A 79 -0.09 4.24 -2.41
N CYS A 80 1.15 4.67 -2.28
CA CYS A 80 2.15 4.69 -3.34
C CYS A 80 3.50 4.23 -2.76
N PHE A 81 4.50 4.05 -3.61
CA PHE A 81 5.78 3.48 -3.21
C PHE A 81 6.91 4.43 -3.57
N LYS A 82 7.92 4.48 -2.72
CA LYS A 82 9.16 5.19 -2.98
C LYS A 82 10.36 4.34 -2.61
N ASP A 83 11.49 4.54 -3.27
CA ASP A 83 12.75 3.89 -2.88
C ASP A 83 13.62 4.82 -2.01
N SER A 84 14.77 4.30 -1.58
CA SER A 84 15.75 5.07 -0.79
C SER A 84 16.42 6.21 -1.57
N ALA A 85 16.45 6.11 -2.91
CA ALA A 85 16.96 7.14 -3.81
C ALA A 85 15.91 8.21 -4.16
N ASN A 86 14.74 8.16 -3.52
CA ASN A 86 13.63 9.09 -3.69
C ASN A 86 12.97 9.04 -5.08
N ASN A 87 13.04 7.90 -5.76
CA ASN A 87 12.19 7.59 -6.91
C ASN A 87 10.81 7.16 -6.44
N TRP A 88 9.78 7.53 -7.20
CA TRP A 88 8.39 7.27 -6.84
C TRP A 88 7.72 6.38 -7.87
N ASP A 89 7.00 5.38 -7.38
CA ASP A 89 5.99 4.66 -8.11
C ASP A 89 4.63 5.02 -7.52
N ASN A 90 3.98 6.00 -8.16
CA ASN A 90 2.66 6.49 -7.81
C ASN A 90 1.63 6.16 -8.91
N ASN A 91 1.88 5.12 -9.71
CA ASN A 91 1.01 4.70 -10.81
C ASN A 91 0.69 5.86 -11.80
N SER A 92 1.71 6.63 -12.19
CA SER A 92 1.56 7.82 -13.04
C SER A 92 0.59 8.87 -12.46
N GLY A 93 0.67 9.10 -11.14
CA GLY A 93 -0.16 10.07 -10.42
C GLY A 93 -1.57 9.59 -10.04
N ARG A 94 -1.94 8.35 -10.37
CA ARG A 94 -3.25 7.77 -9.97
C ARG A 94 -3.25 7.19 -8.55
N ASN A 95 -2.08 6.82 -8.04
CA ASN A 95 -1.92 6.05 -6.80
C ASN A 95 -2.72 4.72 -6.84
N TRP A 96 -2.65 3.97 -5.74
CA TRP A 96 -3.58 2.86 -5.50
C TRP A 96 -4.46 3.22 -4.32
N SER A 97 -5.78 3.10 -4.51
CA SER A 97 -6.76 3.41 -3.47
C SER A 97 -7.71 2.24 -3.24
N ALA A 98 -8.10 2.05 -1.98
CA ALA A 98 -9.02 1.03 -1.54
C ALA A 98 -10.04 1.63 -0.57
N ARG A 99 -11.32 1.30 -0.74
CA ARG A 99 -12.34 1.63 0.25
C ARG A 99 -12.20 0.70 1.44
N ILE A 100 -12.14 1.28 2.63
CA ILE A 100 -12.16 0.52 3.88
C ILE A 100 -13.63 0.17 4.19
N ALA A 101 -13.89 -1.10 4.47
CA ALA A 101 -15.19 -1.55 4.94
C ALA A 101 -15.33 -1.21 6.43
N SER A 102 -16.46 -0.61 6.82
CA SER A 102 -16.82 -0.55 8.23
C SER A 102 -17.06 -1.97 8.73
N ARG A 103 -16.53 -2.27 9.91
CA ARG A 103 -16.68 -3.59 10.52
C ARG A 103 -18.16 -3.77 10.87
N ARG A 104 -18.88 -4.57 10.08
CA ARG A 104 -20.26 -4.98 10.39
C ARG A 104 -20.18 -5.92 11.58
N TYR A 105 -20.63 -5.45 12.75
CA TYR A 105 -20.90 -6.28 13.92
C TYR A 105 -22.16 -7.11 13.71
#